data_AF-A0A1Y5PBP1-F1
#
_entry.id   AF-A0A1Y5PBP1-F1
#
_cell.length_a   1.000
_cell.length_b   1.000
_cell.length_c   1.000
_cell.angle_alpha   90.00
_cell.angle_beta   90.00
_cell.angle_gamma   90.00
#
_symmetry.space_group_name_H-M   'P 1'
#
loop_
_entity.id
_entity.type
_entity.pdbx_description
1 polymer ?
#
loop_
_entity_poly.entity_id
_entity_poly.type
_entity_poly.pdbx_seq_one_letter_code
_entity_poly.pdbx_strand_id
1 'polypeptide(L)'
;MPDVLTEREWTARAAAHRARVETFTGPHGRRAQRGEAHPVWDFLFSYYSLRPRQLRVWHPGYGTALAGPAAAEYLDRAGYAAGAGGVTVGPEFLSSRRDTVGFVADLLRATEDRAPQFGCFGMHEWAMVYRADAVRHDGVPLRLGSAGTDAVVEAMSLRCTHFDAFRFFTEAAAPRNRGVPTRADQREWEQPGCLHANMDLYKWCYKLGPLVDARLLVDCLELAAEARELDMRASPYDLTHLGFEPITVEEAAGRAEYVRRQGLISERAAPLRAALLAWCERLLACDRRNCAYSAYDGVSEGFLPAGKMN
;
A
#
# COMPACT_ATOMS: atom_id res chain seq x y z
N MET A 1 -13.76 7.51 -24.60
CA MET A 1 -14.28 8.70 -23.88
C MET A 1 -14.30 8.37 -22.40
N PRO A 2 -14.05 9.33 -21.49
CA PRO A 2 -14.12 9.06 -20.06
C PRO A 2 -15.56 8.73 -19.63
N ASP A 3 -15.71 7.85 -18.65
CA ASP A 3 -17.00 7.65 -17.99
C ASP A 3 -17.35 8.92 -17.21
N VAL A 4 -18.56 9.47 -17.41
CA VAL A 4 -18.97 10.73 -16.77
C VAL A 4 -19.91 10.44 -15.61
N LEU A 5 -19.56 10.92 -14.41
CA LEU A 5 -20.43 10.90 -13.25
C LEU A 5 -21.12 12.25 -13.10
N THR A 6 -22.44 12.23 -12.96
CA THR A 6 -23.22 13.42 -12.64
C THR A 6 -22.84 13.98 -11.27
N GLU A 7 -23.08 15.27 -11.04
CA GLU A 7 -22.78 15.92 -9.76
C GLU A 7 -23.36 15.15 -8.57
N ARG A 8 -24.63 14.73 -8.69
CA ARG A 8 -25.34 13.97 -7.66
C ARG A 8 -24.69 12.62 -7.37
N GLU A 9 -24.19 11.93 -8.39
CA GLU A 9 -23.60 10.59 -8.22
C GLU A 9 -22.24 10.65 -7.53
N TRP A 10 -21.35 11.54 -8.00
CA TRP A 10 -20.00 11.58 -7.46
C TRP A 10 -19.95 12.21 -6.07
N THR A 11 -20.79 13.22 -5.79
CA THR A 11 -20.89 13.81 -4.44
C THR A 11 -21.40 12.79 -3.42
N ALA A 12 -22.39 11.96 -3.80
CA ALA A 12 -22.87 10.87 -2.96
C ALA A 12 -21.77 9.82 -2.67
N ARG A 13 -20.99 9.43 -3.69
CA ARG A 13 -19.85 8.51 -3.52
C ARG A 13 -18.75 9.12 -2.65
N ALA A 14 -18.44 10.40 -2.84
CA ALA A 14 -17.44 11.11 -2.04
C ALA A 14 -17.85 11.24 -0.57
N ALA A 15 -19.15 11.47 -0.29
CA ALA A 15 -19.69 11.47 1.06
C ALA A 15 -19.61 10.09 1.71
N ALA A 16 -20.00 9.03 0.99
CA ALA A 16 -19.91 7.65 1.47
C ALA A 16 -18.47 7.23 1.77
N HIS A 17 -17.52 7.58 0.88
CA HIS A 17 -16.09 7.37 1.10
C HIS A 17 -15.59 8.05 2.36
N ARG A 18 -15.95 9.33 2.55
CA ARG A 18 -15.56 10.10 3.73
C ARG A 18 -16.11 9.47 5.01
N ALA A 19 -17.36 9.04 5.01
CA ALA A 19 -17.96 8.34 6.15
C ALA A 19 -17.22 7.03 6.48
N ARG A 20 -16.90 6.22 5.47
CA ARG A 20 -16.14 4.97 5.64
C ARG A 20 -14.75 5.23 6.23
N VAL A 21 -14.01 6.18 5.66
CA VAL A 21 -12.66 6.57 6.13
C VAL A 21 -12.68 7.17 7.54
N GLU A 22 -13.76 7.85 7.93
CA GLU A 22 -13.88 8.44 9.27
C GLU A 22 -13.95 7.38 10.37
N THR A 23 -14.49 6.19 10.07
CA THR A 23 -14.47 5.07 11.02
C THR A 23 -13.04 4.68 11.44
N PHE A 24 -12.10 4.85 10.51
CA PHE A 24 -10.69 4.54 10.69
C PHE A 24 -9.88 5.74 11.23
N THR A 25 -10.08 6.92 10.64
CA THR A 25 -9.30 8.13 10.97
C THR A 25 -9.79 8.86 12.22
N GLY A 26 -11.06 8.70 12.60
CA GLY A 26 -11.66 9.34 13.76
C GLY A 26 -11.01 8.94 15.09
N PRO A 27 -10.85 7.63 15.40
CA PRO A 27 -10.13 7.18 16.60
C PRO A 27 -8.70 7.71 16.67
N HIS A 28 -7.97 7.69 15.56
CA HIS A 28 -6.61 8.26 15.49
C HIS A 28 -6.62 9.77 15.77
N GLY A 29 -7.54 10.52 15.18
CA GLY A 29 -7.69 11.96 15.42
C GLY A 29 -7.97 12.30 16.89
N ARG A 30 -8.83 11.54 17.58
CA ARG A 30 -9.12 11.73 19.00
C ARG A 30 -7.89 11.48 19.90
N ARG A 31 -7.11 10.42 19.61
CA ARG A 31 -5.86 10.15 20.33
C ARG A 31 -4.84 11.26 20.09
N ALA A 32 -4.65 11.67 18.84
CA ALA A 32 -3.71 12.73 18.48
C ALA A 32 -4.02 14.07 19.16
N GLN A 33 -5.29 14.43 19.33
CA GLN A 33 -5.70 15.64 20.06
C GLN A 33 -5.32 15.60 21.55
N ARG A 34 -5.18 14.40 22.13
CA ARG A 34 -4.76 14.18 23.52
C ARG A 34 -3.25 13.93 23.65
N GLY A 35 -2.50 13.95 22.54
CA GLY A 35 -1.08 13.61 22.53
C GLY A 35 -0.80 12.12 22.82
N GLU A 36 -1.79 11.25 22.64
CA GLU A 36 -1.67 9.83 22.92
C GLU A 36 -1.16 9.07 21.68
N ALA A 37 -0.02 8.39 21.81
CA ALA A 37 0.49 7.49 20.79
C ALA A 37 -0.14 6.09 20.90
N HIS A 38 -0.31 5.41 19.77
CA HIS A 38 -0.78 4.04 19.71
C HIS A 38 0.14 3.18 18.82
N PRO A 39 0.96 2.27 19.38
CA PRO A 39 2.04 1.59 18.66
C PRO A 39 1.56 0.68 17.51
N VAL A 40 0.33 0.16 17.60
CA VAL A 40 -0.28 -0.65 16.53
C VAL A 40 -0.87 0.24 15.43
N TRP A 41 -1.87 1.07 15.75
CA TRP A 41 -2.66 1.78 14.74
C TRP A 41 -2.01 3.02 14.14
N ASP A 42 -1.16 3.73 14.88
CA ASP A 42 -0.53 4.94 14.35
C ASP A 42 0.52 4.61 13.28
N PHE A 43 1.02 3.37 13.26
CA PHE A 43 1.86 2.83 12.18
C PHE A 43 1.25 3.09 10.79
N LEU A 44 -0.07 2.95 10.64
CA LEU A 44 -0.76 3.09 9.35
C LEU A 44 -0.79 4.53 8.82
N PHE A 45 -0.33 5.50 9.61
CA PHE A 45 -0.18 6.91 9.23
C PHE A 45 1.25 7.44 9.36
N SER A 46 2.05 6.87 10.26
CA SER A 46 3.46 7.28 10.47
C SER A 46 4.41 6.55 9.53
N TYR A 47 4.23 5.23 9.34
CA TYR A 47 5.01 4.45 8.40
C TYR A 47 4.49 4.63 6.97
N TYR A 48 3.18 4.45 6.80
CA TYR A 48 2.52 4.75 5.54
C TYR A 48 2.22 6.25 5.46
N SER A 49 3.00 6.95 4.64
CA SER A 49 3.04 8.42 4.54
C SER A 49 1.77 9.09 3.96
N LEU A 50 0.61 8.42 3.95
CA LEU A 50 -0.65 8.99 3.50
C LEU A 50 -1.34 9.69 4.67
N ARG A 51 -1.47 11.02 4.59
CA ARG A 51 -2.07 11.80 5.67
C ARG A 51 -3.58 11.53 5.74
N PRO A 52 -4.21 11.51 6.94
CA PRO A 52 -5.65 11.33 7.09
C PRO A 52 -6.50 12.28 6.22
N ARG A 53 -6.06 13.54 6.09
CA ARG A 53 -6.72 14.53 5.22
C ARG A 53 -6.72 14.16 3.73
N GLN A 54 -5.70 13.45 3.27
CA GLN A 54 -5.59 12.97 1.88
C GLN A 54 -6.44 11.72 1.69
N LEU A 55 -6.41 10.80 2.67
CA LEU A 55 -7.23 9.59 2.66
C LEU A 55 -8.75 9.89 2.62
N ARG A 56 -9.19 11.00 3.23
CA ARG A 56 -10.60 11.47 3.18
C ARG A 56 -11.06 11.96 1.80
N VAL A 57 -10.13 12.21 0.88
CA VAL A 57 -10.47 12.65 -0.48
C VAL A 57 -10.83 11.42 -1.30
N TRP A 58 -12.01 11.44 -1.89
CA TRP A 58 -12.44 10.39 -2.79
C TRP A 58 -11.89 10.63 -4.19
N HIS A 59 -11.42 9.57 -4.85
CA HIS A 59 -10.93 9.62 -6.22
C HIS A 59 -11.65 8.54 -7.04
N PRO A 60 -12.27 8.88 -8.19
CA PRO A 60 -12.92 7.88 -9.02
C PRO A 60 -11.94 6.97 -9.77
N GLY A 61 -10.65 7.34 -9.83
CA GLY A 61 -9.65 6.71 -10.68
C GLY A 61 -9.56 7.38 -12.06
N TYR A 62 -8.47 7.08 -12.77
CA TYR A 62 -8.24 7.60 -14.12
C TYR A 62 -9.29 7.11 -15.11
N GLY A 63 -9.71 7.98 -16.04
CA GLY A 63 -10.71 7.67 -17.05
C GLY A 63 -12.15 7.98 -16.64
N THR A 64 -12.37 8.58 -15.47
CA THR A 64 -13.68 9.08 -15.03
C THR A 64 -13.68 10.61 -14.92
N ALA A 65 -14.71 11.28 -15.43
CA ALA A 65 -14.93 12.72 -15.31
C ALA A 65 -16.05 13.05 -14.30
N LEU A 66 -15.85 14.12 -13.55
CA LEU A 66 -16.79 14.67 -12.57
C LEU A 66 -17.51 15.86 -13.18
N ALA A 67 -18.80 15.72 -13.45
CA ALA A 67 -19.62 16.80 -13.98
C ALA A 67 -20.14 17.75 -12.88
N GLY A 68 -20.56 18.95 -13.31
CA GLY A 68 -21.20 19.95 -12.47
C GLY A 68 -20.22 20.94 -11.82
N PRO A 69 -20.70 22.13 -11.39
CA PRO A 69 -19.89 23.18 -10.80
C PRO A 69 -19.13 22.74 -9.55
N ALA A 70 -19.67 21.81 -8.75
CA ALA A 70 -18.99 21.34 -7.53
C ALA A 70 -17.66 20.62 -7.83
N ALA A 71 -17.45 20.12 -9.06
CA ALA A 71 -16.23 19.44 -9.44
C ALA A 71 -15.00 20.37 -9.48
N ALA A 72 -15.21 21.70 -9.48
CA ALA A 72 -14.13 22.69 -9.42
C ALA A 72 -13.22 22.49 -8.20
N GLU A 73 -13.71 21.91 -7.09
CA GLU A 73 -12.89 21.62 -5.91
C GLU A 73 -11.73 20.63 -6.17
N TYR A 74 -11.80 19.88 -7.27
CA TYR A 74 -10.76 18.94 -7.66
C TYR A 74 -9.64 19.60 -8.46
N LEU A 75 -9.85 20.77 -9.06
CA LEU A 75 -8.84 21.44 -9.89
C LEU A 75 -7.60 21.88 -9.10
N ASP A 76 -7.76 22.14 -7.79
CA ASP A 76 -6.64 22.46 -6.89
C ASP A 76 -5.82 21.22 -6.48
N ARG A 77 -6.22 20.03 -6.94
CA ARG A 77 -5.60 18.76 -6.56
C ARG A 77 -4.65 18.29 -7.65
N ALA A 78 -3.48 17.82 -7.22
CA ALA A 78 -2.47 17.28 -8.13
C ALA A 78 -3.06 16.24 -9.09
N GLY A 79 -2.81 16.43 -10.38
CA GLY A 79 -3.20 15.52 -11.45
C GLY A 79 -4.59 15.75 -12.05
N TYR A 80 -5.41 16.62 -11.47
CA TYR A 80 -6.72 16.96 -12.04
C TYR A 80 -6.64 18.14 -13.01
N ALA A 81 -7.47 18.10 -14.03
CA ALA A 81 -7.64 19.15 -15.02
C ALA A 81 -9.10 19.20 -15.49
N ALA A 82 -9.49 20.33 -16.08
CA ALA A 82 -10.74 20.42 -16.82
C ALA A 82 -10.62 19.61 -18.13
N GLY A 83 -11.67 18.88 -18.49
CA GLY A 83 -11.71 18.07 -19.69
C GLY A 83 -13.12 17.92 -20.26
N ALA A 84 -13.24 17.11 -21.31
CA ALA A 84 -14.54 16.79 -21.90
C ALA A 84 -15.41 16.06 -20.86
N GLY A 85 -16.57 16.65 -20.53
CA GLY A 85 -17.51 16.10 -19.56
C GLY A 85 -17.28 16.50 -18.09
N GLY A 86 -16.27 17.33 -17.79
CA GLY A 86 -16.04 17.88 -16.45
C GLY A 86 -14.59 17.80 -15.98
N VAL A 87 -14.37 17.72 -14.67
CA VAL A 87 -13.03 17.64 -14.06
C VAL A 87 -12.58 16.18 -13.97
N THR A 88 -11.38 15.86 -14.45
CA THR A 88 -10.85 14.49 -14.51
C THR A 88 -9.35 14.47 -14.24
N VAL A 89 -8.78 13.28 -14.02
CA VAL A 89 -7.33 13.11 -13.93
C VAL A 89 -6.75 13.19 -15.35
N GLY A 90 -5.83 14.14 -15.56
CA GLY A 90 -5.29 14.44 -16.88
C GLY A 90 -4.31 13.37 -17.40
N PRO A 91 -4.20 13.21 -18.73
CA PRO A 91 -3.26 12.27 -19.35
C PRO A 91 -1.80 12.58 -19.04
N GLU A 92 -1.46 13.87 -18.84
CA GLU A 92 -0.12 14.31 -18.43
C GLU A 92 0.28 13.75 -17.05
N PHE A 93 -0.68 13.68 -16.12
CA PHE A 93 -0.41 13.12 -14.81
C PHE A 93 -0.14 11.63 -14.90
N LEU A 94 -0.93 10.87 -15.68
CA LEU A 94 -0.65 9.47 -15.94
C LEU A 94 0.76 9.27 -16.54
N SER A 95 1.09 10.05 -17.57
CA SER A 95 2.40 9.98 -18.25
C SER A 95 3.55 10.24 -17.25
N SER A 96 3.41 11.23 -16.38
CA SER A 96 4.39 11.54 -15.33
C SER A 96 4.57 10.43 -14.28
N ARG A 97 3.60 9.52 -14.16
CA ARG A 97 3.59 8.40 -13.20
C ARG A 97 3.87 7.05 -13.85
N ARG A 98 4.09 7.00 -15.16
CA ARG A 98 4.23 5.78 -15.96
C ARG A 98 5.20 4.77 -15.36
N ASP A 99 6.39 5.22 -14.96
CA ASP A 99 7.42 4.32 -14.39
C ASP A 99 6.99 3.74 -13.05
N THR A 100 6.28 4.52 -12.23
CA THR A 100 5.71 4.02 -10.96
C THR A 100 4.62 2.99 -11.23
N VAL A 101 3.74 3.23 -12.21
CA VAL A 101 2.70 2.28 -12.62
C VAL A 101 3.32 0.98 -13.12
N GLY A 102 4.35 1.08 -13.98
CA GLY A 102 5.08 -0.07 -14.50
C GLY A 102 5.74 -0.90 -13.40
N PHE A 103 6.47 -0.25 -12.50
CA PHE A 103 7.09 -0.90 -11.35
C PHE A 103 6.06 -1.64 -10.49
N VAL A 104 4.94 -1.00 -10.15
CA VAL A 104 3.88 -1.62 -9.34
C VAL A 104 3.29 -2.83 -10.09
N ALA A 105 2.96 -2.69 -11.38
CA ALA A 105 2.42 -3.81 -12.16
C ALA A 105 3.37 -5.02 -12.15
N ASP A 106 4.66 -4.79 -12.40
CA ASP A 106 5.64 -5.87 -12.49
C ASP A 106 5.92 -6.53 -11.14
N LEU A 107 5.88 -5.76 -10.05
CA LEU A 107 5.98 -6.27 -8.69
C LEU A 107 4.78 -7.14 -8.32
N LEU A 108 3.55 -6.66 -8.55
CA LEU A 108 2.33 -7.39 -8.19
C LEU A 108 2.20 -8.67 -9.01
N ARG A 109 2.50 -8.62 -10.32
CA ARG A 109 2.50 -9.80 -11.20
C ARG A 109 3.50 -10.85 -10.73
N ALA A 110 4.76 -10.45 -10.50
CA ALA A 110 5.78 -11.38 -10.02
C ALA A 110 5.46 -11.98 -8.65
N THR A 111 4.77 -11.22 -7.78
CA THR A 111 4.34 -11.71 -6.47
C THR A 111 3.21 -12.74 -6.60
N GLU A 112 2.21 -12.51 -7.46
CA GLU A 112 1.09 -13.44 -7.66
C GLU A 112 1.52 -14.75 -8.33
N ASP A 113 2.53 -14.71 -9.21
CA ASP A 113 3.00 -15.87 -9.99
C ASP A 113 3.74 -16.94 -9.15
N ARG A 114 3.71 -16.85 -7.82
CA ARG A 114 4.46 -17.73 -6.89
C ARG A 114 3.54 -18.51 -5.98
N ALA A 115 3.98 -19.69 -5.58
CA ALA A 115 3.37 -20.40 -4.47
C ALA A 115 3.57 -19.61 -3.16
N PRO A 116 2.53 -19.39 -2.34
CA PRO A 116 2.65 -18.62 -1.12
C PRO A 116 3.54 -19.33 -0.09
N GLN A 117 4.38 -18.54 0.59
CA GLN A 117 5.25 -18.99 1.68
C GLN A 117 4.83 -18.36 3.00
N PHE A 118 4.68 -19.18 4.03
CA PHE A 118 4.21 -18.78 5.37
C PHE A 118 5.26 -18.99 6.47
N GLY A 119 6.52 -19.22 6.10
CA GLY A 119 7.60 -19.60 7.01
C GLY A 119 8.29 -18.45 7.77
N CYS A 120 7.79 -17.21 7.67
CA CYS A 120 8.37 -16.07 8.39
C CYS A 120 7.91 -16.02 9.86
N PHE A 121 6.67 -16.42 10.15
CA PHE A 121 6.07 -16.40 11.49
C PHE A 121 6.13 -15.06 12.24
N GLY A 122 6.19 -13.93 11.53
CA GLY A 122 6.33 -12.61 12.18
C GLY A 122 7.74 -12.32 12.73
N MET A 123 8.73 -13.20 12.45
CA MET A 123 10.07 -13.11 13.04
C MET A 123 10.87 -11.88 12.62
N HIS A 124 10.39 -11.09 11.65
CA HIS A 124 11.02 -9.81 11.34
C HIS A 124 10.95 -8.82 12.51
N GLU A 125 9.87 -8.76 13.30
CA GLU A 125 9.79 -7.87 14.47
C GLU A 125 10.78 -8.29 15.58
N TRP A 126 11.00 -9.60 15.74
CA TRP A 126 11.98 -10.16 16.66
C TRP A 126 13.41 -9.84 16.22
N ALA A 127 13.67 -9.94 14.92
CA ALA A 127 14.97 -9.61 14.32
C ALA A 127 15.31 -8.11 14.40
N MET A 128 14.31 -7.22 14.49
CA MET A 128 14.52 -5.78 14.67
C MET A 128 15.01 -5.39 16.07
N VAL A 129 14.88 -6.27 17.06
CA VAL A 129 15.31 -6.04 18.45
C VAL A 129 16.37 -7.03 18.95
N TYR A 130 16.79 -7.97 18.09
CA TYR A 130 17.78 -8.99 18.43
C TYR A 130 19.14 -8.37 18.79
N ARG A 131 19.61 -8.61 20.02
CA ARG A 131 20.85 -8.03 20.58
C ARG A 131 20.93 -6.51 20.47
N ALA A 132 19.79 -5.82 20.55
CA ALA A 132 19.73 -4.36 20.56
C ALA A 132 19.77 -3.82 22.00
N ASP A 133 20.52 -2.75 22.21
CA ASP A 133 20.56 -2.04 23.51
C ASP A 133 19.28 -1.24 23.78
N ALA A 134 18.52 -0.90 22.72
CA ALA A 134 17.29 -0.13 22.79
C ALA A 134 16.13 -0.83 22.07
N VAL A 135 14.94 -0.72 22.65
CA VAL A 135 13.69 -1.24 22.10
C VAL A 135 13.11 -0.23 21.10
N ARG A 136 12.66 -0.69 19.93
CA ARG A 136 12.22 0.19 18.83
C ARG A 136 10.88 0.91 19.10
N HIS A 137 10.01 0.29 19.88
CA HIS A 137 8.74 0.87 20.30
C HIS A 137 8.87 1.41 21.73
N ASP A 138 9.24 2.70 21.83
CA ASP A 138 9.32 3.41 23.09
C ASP A 138 8.03 3.21 23.90
N GLY A 139 8.17 2.76 25.15
CA GLY A 139 7.05 2.54 26.07
C GLY A 139 6.33 1.20 25.93
N VAL A 140 6.73 0.30 25.03
CA VAL A 140 6.16 -1.05 24.94
C VAL A 140 7.20 -2.11 25.37
N PRO A 141 6.99 -2.82 26.48
CA PRO A 141 7.96 -3.78 26.99
C PRO A 141 8.04 -5.05 26.14
N LEU A 142 9.17 -5.74 26.20
CA LEU A 142 9.33 -7.07 25.60
C LEU A 142 8.70 -8.12 26.52
N ARG A 143 7.85 -8.97 25.95
CA ARG A 143 7.07 -9.99 26.66
C ARG A 143 7.94 -11.08 27.31
N LEU A 144 9.10 -11.37 26.72
CA LEU A 144 10.09 -12.35 27.21
C LEU A 144 11.38 -11.70 27.73
N GLY A 145 11.43 -10.36 27.83
CA GLY A 145 12.67 -9.61 28.03
C GLY A 145 13.68 -9.80 26.88
N SER A 146 14.82 -9.12 26.97
CA SER A 146 15.84 -9.15 25.91
C SER A 146 16.44 -10.55 25.72
N ALA A 147 16.84 -11.21 26.82
CA ALA A 147 17.46 -12.55 26.75
C ALA A 147 16.52 -13.62 26.17
N GLY A 148 15.24 -13.59 26.55
CA GLY A 148 14.25 -14.52 25.99
C GLY A 148 13.98 -14.24 24.51
N THR A 149 13.88 -12.96 24.13
CA THR A 149 13.72 -12.55 22.72
C THR A 149 14.90 -13.01 21.87
N ASP A 150 16.12 -12.86 22.37
CA ASP A 150 17.34 -13.30 21.69
C ASP A 150 17.37 -14.82 21.52
N ALA A 151 17.01 -15.57 22.56
CA ALA A 151 16.94 -17.04 22.50
C ALA A 151 15.94 -17.54 21.42
N VAL A 152 14.82 -16.84 21.22
CA VAL A 152 13.85 -17.19 20.17
C VAL A 152 14.45 -16.95 18.78
N VAL A 153 15.09 -15.81 18.54
CA VAL A 153 15.78 -15.51 17.27
C VAL A 153 16.93 -16.49 17.01
N GLU A 154 17.58 -16.97 18.07
CA GLU A 154 18.66 -17.95 18.00
C GLU A 154 18.17 -19.35 17.65
N ALA A 155 17.01 -19.75 18.16
CA ALA A 155 16.38 -21.05 17.93
C ALA A 155 15.60 -21.14 16.60
N MET A 156 15.25 -20.02 15.98
CA MET A 156 14.43 -19.97 14.76
C MET A 156 15.24 -19.63 13.51
N SER A 157 14.77 -20.10 12.34
CA SER A 157 15.29 -19.67 11.05
C SER A 157 14.62 -18.38 10.60
N LEU A 158 15.38 -17.29 10.46
CA LEU A 158 14.87 -16.06 9.84
C LEU A 158 14.71 -16.27 8.33
N ARG A 159 13.50 -16.01 7.81
CA ARG A 159 13.13 -16.24 6.41
C ARG A 159 12.35 -15.06 5.83
N CYS A 160 12.64 -13.85 6.29
CA CYS A 160 11.98 -12.65 5.79
C CYS A 160 12.38 -12.44 4.32
N THR A 161 11.37 -12.26 3.47
CA THR A 161 11.55 -11.98 2.04
C THR A 161 11.20 -10.54 1.69
N HIS A 162 10.64 -9.78 2.63
CA HIS A 162 10.14 -8.44 2.36
C HIS A 162 11.21 -7.40 2.69
N PHE A 163 11.76 -6.73 1.67
CA PHE A 163 12.85 -5.78 1.84
C PHE A 163 12.54 -4.66 2.85
N ASP A 164 11.32 -4.12 2.80
CA ASP A 164 10.93 -2.99 3.66
C ASP A 164 10.79 -3.37 5.14
N ALA A 165 10.71 -4.67 5.47
CA ALA A 165 10.87 -5.19 6.83
C ALA A 165 12.33 -5.59 7.12
N PHE A 166 12.99 -6.28 6.18
CA PHE A 166 14.36 -6.76 6.34
C PHE A 166 15.37 -5.63 6.60
N ARG A 167 15.23 -4.47 5.94
CA ARG A 167 16.14 -3.33 6.11
C ARG A 167 16.20 -2.73 7.52
N PHE A 168 15.36 -3.22 8.42
CA PHE A 168 15.29 -2.82 9.81
C PHE A 168 15.88 -3.84 10.79
N PHE A 169 16.34 -4.99 10.29
CA PHE A 169 17.01 -5.99 11.12
C PHE A 169 18.24 -5.36 11.78
N THR A 170 18.55 -5.81 12.99
CA THR A 170 19.82 -5.45 13.62
C THR A 170 20.99 -6.02 12.82
N GLU A 171 22.18 -5.42 12.98
CA GLU A 171 23.40 -5.93 12.36
C GLU A 171 23.67 -7.41 12.72
N ALA A 172 23.28 -7.82 13.94
CA ALA A 172 23.41 -9.19 14.40
C ALA A 172 22.35 -10.14 13.79
N ALA A 173 21.16 -9.64 13.44
CA ALA A 173 20.08 -10.47 12.88
C ALA A 173 20.18 -10.63 11.35
N ALA A 174 20.65 -9.61 10.63
CA ALA A 174 20.69 -9.62 9.17
C ALA A 174 21.43 -10.85 8.58
N PRO A 175 22.61 -11.26 9.09
CA PRO A 175 23.31 -12.45 8.60
C PRO A 175 22.60 -13.79 8.88
N ARG A 176 21.62 -13.81 9.80
CA ARG A 176 20.85 -15.02 10.15
C ARG A 176 19.68 -15.27 9.21
N ASN A 177 19.30 -14.27 8.41
CA ASN A 177 18.22 -14.43 7.44
C ASN A 177 18.65 -15.35 6.29
N ARG A 178 17.71 -16.14 5.76
CA ARG A 178 17.97 -17.09 4.65
C ARG A 178 18.63 -16.43 3.42
N GLY A 179 18.44 -15.13 3.25
CA GLY A 179 19.18 -14.32 2.29
C GLY A 179 19.11 -12.84 2.64
N VAL A 180 19.53 -11.98 1.72
CA VAL A 180 19.65 -10.54 1.94
C VAL A 180 18.82 -9.81 0.89
N PRO A 181 17.50 -9.70 1.07
CA PRO A 181 16.67 -8.90 0.18
C PRO A 181 17.20 -7.46 0.09
N THR A 182 17.19 -6.90 -1.10
CA THR A 182 17.54 -5.51 -1.37
C THR A 182 16.36 -4.80 -2.04
N ARG A 183 16.46 -3.47 -2.22
CA ARG A 183 15.47 -2.75 -3.02
C ARG A 183 15.52 -3.18 -4.49
N ALA A 184 16.70 -3.47 -5.02
CA ALA A 184 16.92 -3.74 -6.43
C ALA A 184 16.30 -5.08 -6.88
N ASP A 185 16.32 -6.08 -5.99
CA ASP A 185 15.77 -7.42 -6.23
C ASP A 185 14.43 -7.65 -5.51
N GLN A 186 13.74 -6.57 -5.08
CA GLN A 186 12.46 -6.68 -4.37
C GLN A 186 11.46 -7.56 -5.12
N ARG A 187 11.41 -7.43 -6.46
CA ARG A 187 10.49 -8.18 -7.32
C ARG A 187 10.71 -9.69 -7.22
N GLU A 188 11.94 -10.13 -7.03
CA GLU A 188 12.40 -11.51 -6.98
C GLU A 188 12.07 -12.14 -5.62
N TRP A 189 12.07 -11.33 -4.56
CA TRP A 189 11.87 -11.80 -3.19
C TRP A 189 10.42 -11.77 -2.70
N GLU A 190 9.60 -10.79 -3.10
CA GLU A 190 8.23 -10.68 -2.57
C GLU A 190 7.44 -11.99 -2.72
N GLN A 191 6.73 -12.38 -1.67
CA GLN A 191 5.95 -13.62 -1.62
C GLN A 191 4.49 -13.30 -1.36
N PRO A 192 3.53 -13.98 -2.02
CA PRO A 192 2.11 -13.68 -1.87
C PRO A 192 1.59 -14.04 -0.48
N GLY A 193 2.26 -14.97 0.22
CA GLY A 193 1.99 -15.31 1.63
C GLY A 193 2.59 -14.32 2.64
N CYS A 194 3.51 -13.43 2.22
CA CYS A 194 4.13 -12.49 3.15
C CYS A 194 3.11 -11.47 3.66
N LEU A 195 3.02 -11.34 4.98
CA LEU A 195 2.09 -10.41 5.63
C LEU A 195 2.31 -8.96 5.15
N HIS A 196 3.56 -8.55 5.02
CA HIS A 196 3.94 -7.19 4.65
C HIS A 196 3.73 -6.89 3.16
N ALA A 197 3.96 -7.87 2.28
CA ALA A 197 3.63 -7.72 0.86
C ALA A 197 2.13 -7.44 0.67
N ASN A 198 1.29 -8.08 1.48
CA ASN A 198 -0.16 -7.89 1.48
C ASN A 198 -0.57 -6.56 2.11
N MET A 199 0.06 -6.13 3.20
CA MET A 199 -0.13 -4.78 3.77
C MET A 199 0.22 -3.68 2.76
N ASP A 200 1.28 -3.89 1.98
CA ASP A 200 1.78 -2.91 1.02
C ASP A 200 0.87 -2.70 -0.20
N LEU A 201 -0.20 -3.49 -0.38
CA LEU A 201 -1.25 -3.14 -1.35
C LEU A 201 -1.84 -1.76 -1.06
N TYR A 202 -1.97 -1.39 0.22
CA TYR A 202 -2.36 -0.05 0.64
C TYR A 202 -1.32 1.00 0.19
N LYS A 203 -0.03 0.71 0.41
CA LYS A 203 1.10 1.53 -0.04
C LYS A 203 1.03 1.83 -1.53
N TRP A 204 0.88 0.78 -2.33
CA TRP A 204 0.87 0.90 -3.78
C TRP A 204 -0.36 1.65 -4.29
N CYS A 205 -1.53 1.44 -3.69
CA CYS A 205 -2.72 2.22 -4.01
C CYS A 205 -2.49 3.73 -3.83
N TYR A 206 -2.03 4.17 -2.65
CA TYR A 206 -1.88 5.62 -2.43
C TYR A 206 -0.68 6.23 -3.14
N LYS A 207 0.34 5.43 -3.51
CA LYS A 207 1.44 5.90 -4.37
C LYS A 207 0.96 6.17 -5.79
N LEU A 208 -0.07 5.48 -6.27
CA LEU A 208 -0.71 5.79 -7.56
C LEU A 208 -1.72 6.94 -7.47
N GLY A 209 -2.14 7.29 -6.24
CA GLY A 209 -2.91 8.48 -5.96
C GLY A 209 -4.24 8.51 -6.71
N PRO A 210 -4.58 9.61 -7.41
CA PRO A 210 -5.88 9.74 -8.07
C PRO A 210 -6.05 8.84 -9.30
N LEU A 211 -5.01 8.11 -9.72
CA LEU A 211 -5.08 7.18 -10.85
C LEU A 211 -5.92 5.93 -10.53
N VAL A 212 -6.05 5.57 -9.25
CA VAL A 212 -6.76 4.37 -8.77
C VAL A 212 -8.05 4.77 -8.06
N ASP A 213 -9.09 3.94 -8.17
CA ASP A 213 -10.34 4.12 -7.44
C ASP A 213 -10.12 4.06 -5.92
N ALA A 214 -10.58 5.09 -5.22
CA ALA A 214 -10.44 5.21 -3.78
C ALA A 214 -11.14 4.09 -2.99
N ARG A 215 -12.12 3.38 -3.58
CA ARG A 215 -12.70 2.18 -2.95
C ARG A 215 -11.66 1.09 -2.74
N LEU A 216 -10.84 0.80 -3.77
CA LEU A 216 -9.77 -0.19 -3.69
C LEU A 216 -8.70 0.22 -2.66
N LEU A 217 -8.40 1.52 -2.58
CA LEU A 217 -7.49 2.06 -1.55
C LEU A 217 -8.00 1.73 -0.14
N VAL A 218 -9.29 1.93 0.14
CA VAL A 218 -9.86 1.68 1.47
C VAL A 218 -9.97 0.18 1.76
N ASP A 219 -10.31 -0.65 0.76
CA ASP A 219 -10.30 -2.12 0.92
C ASP A 219 -8.88 -2.62 1.28
N CYS A 220 -7.85 -2.06 0.65
CA CYS A 220 -6.46 -2.36 0.98
C CYS A 220 -6.04 -1.82 2.35
N LEU A 221 -6.57 -0.67 2.78
CA LEU A 221 -6.31 -0.12 4.12
C LEU A 221 -6.89 -1.04 5.21
N GLU A 222 -8.11 -1.53 5.03
CA GLU A 222 -8.74 -2.46 5.98
C GLU A 222 -7.93 -3.76 6.10
N LEU A 223 -7.49 -4.33 4.96
CA LEU A 223 -6.57 -5.47 4.96
C LEU A 223 -5.26 -5.15 5.68
N ALA A 224 -4.66 -3.98 5.41
CA ALA A 224 -3.41 -3.56 6.04
C ALA A 224 -3.56 -3.38 7.55
N ALA A 225 -4.73 -2.94 8.03
CA ALA A 225 -5.01 -2.83 9.46
C ALA A 225 -5.09 -4.20 10.14
N GLU A 226 -5.81 -5.15 9.56
CA GLU A 226 -5.87 -6.51 10.08
C GLU A 226 -4.51 -7.21 10.08
N ALA A 227 -3.73 -7.00 9.03
CA ALA A 227 -2.38 -7.51 8.94
C ALA A 227 -1.44 -6.86 9.96
N ARG A 228 -1.55 -5.55 10.21
CA ARG A 228 -0.80 -4.88 11.27
C ARG A 228 -1.16 -5.40 12.66
N GLU A 229 -2.43 -5.71 12.91
CA GLU A 229 -2.82 -6.36 14.15
C GLU A 229 -2.12 -7.71 14.30
N LEU A 230 -2.20 -8.58 13.27
CA LEU A 230 -1.58 -9.90 13.30
C LEU A 230 -0.07 -9.81 13.51
N ASP A 231 0.57 -8.88 12.82
CA ASP A 231 1.99 -8.57 12.93
C ASP A 231 2.38 -8.24 14.38
N MET A 232 1.67 -7.30 14.98
CA MET A 232 1.94 -6.86 16.35
C MET A 232 1.60 -7.91 17.40
N ARG A 233 0.56 -8.73 17.19
CA ARG A 233 0.22 -9.84 18.09
C ARG A 233 1.27 -10.94 18.09
N ALA A 234 1.97 -11.15 16.97
CA ALA A 234 3.05 -12.14 16.84
C ALA A 234 4.44 -11.60 17.18
N SER A 235 4.53 -10.30 17.50
CA SER A 235 5.77 -9.61 17.80
C SER A 235 6.32 -9.98 19.21
N PRO A 236 7.56 -9.59 19.55
CA PRO A 236 8.09 -9.80 20.90
C PRO A 236 7.51 -8.82 21.94
N TYR A 237 6.67 -7.86 21.53
CA TYR A 237 6.15 -6.81 22.38
C TYR A 237 4.93 -7.28 23.19
N ASP A 238 4.83 -6.83 24.44
CA ASP A 238 3.63 -7.02 25.26
C ASP A 238 2.64 -5.87 25.04
N LEU A 239 1.52 -6.21 24.40
CA LEU A 239 0.44 -5.30 24.04
C LEU A 239 -0.87 -5.63 24.78
N THR A 240 -0.81 -6.46 25.82
CA THR A 240 -2.00 -6.91 26.57
C THR A 240 -2.75 -5.73 27.20
N HIS A 241 -2.04 -4.70 27.66
CA HIS A 241 -2.62 -3.46 28.18
C HIS A 241 -3.44 -2.66 27.14
N LEU A 242 -3.23 -2.93 25.84
CA LEU A 242 -4.00 -2.35 24.73
C LEU A 242 -5.07 -3.32 24.19
N GLY A 243 -5.25 -4.48 24.83
CA GLY A 243 -6.24 -5.49 24.44
C GLY A 243 -5.79 -6.45 23.34
N PHE A 244 -4.49 -6.51 23.02
CA PHE A 244 -3.96 -7.45 22.03
C PHE A 244 -3.34 -8.67 22.71
N GLU A 245 -4.05 -9.79 22.68
CA GLU A 245 -3.53 -11.07 23.16
C GLU A 245 -2.40 -11.58 22.24
N PRO A 246 -1.22 -11.91 22.77
CA PRO A 246 -0.09 -12.39 21.99
C PRO A 246 -0.39 -13.71 21.28
N ILE A 247 0.18 -13.87 20.09
CA ILE A 247 0.33 -15.14 19.40
C ILE A 247 1.76 -15.58 19.63
N THR A 248 1.95 -16.59 20.48
CA THR A 248 3.26 -17.06 20.96
C THR A 248 4.01 -17.87 19.88
N VAL A 249 4.56 -17.18 18.88
CA VAL A 249 5.27 -17.81 17.75
C VAL A 249 6.57 -18.53 18.15
N GLU A 250 7.05 -18.32 19.37
CA GLU A 250 8.09 -19.13 20.01
C GLU A 250 7.63 -20.60 20.21
N GLU A 251 6.32 -20.84 20.31
CA GLU A 251 5.71 -22.16 20.47
C GLU A 251 5.13 -22.70 19.15
N ALA A 252 5.04 -24.03 19.03
CA ALA A 252 4.49 -24.67 17.84
C ALA A 252 3.00 -24.31 17.60
N ALA A 253 2.21 -24.23 18.69
CA ALA A 253 0.80 -23.87 18.61
C ALA A 253 0.61 -22.42 18.12
N GLY A 254 1.39 -21.47 18.64
CA GLY A 254 1.33 -20.08 18.19
C GLY A 254 1.75 -19.92 16.73
N ARG A 255 2.75 -20.66 16.25
CA ARG A 255 3.10 -20.69 14.82
C ARG A 255 1.96 -21.23 13.95
N ALA A 256 1.29 -22.30 14.37
CA ALA A 256 0.15 -22.85 13.65
C ALA A 256 -1.00 -21.83 13.54
N GLU A 257 -1.32 -21.15 14.64
CA GLU A 257 -2.32 -20.08 14.66
C GLU A 257 -1.91 -18.90 13.77
N TYR A 258 -0.65 -18.47 13.83
CA TYR A 258 -0.13 -17.41 12.98
C TYR A 258 -0.29 -17.75 11.49
N VAL A 259 0.15 -18.94 11.07
CA VAL A 259 0.03 -19.40 9.68
C VAL A 259 -1.42 -19.43 9.22
N ARG A 260 -2.34 -19.91 10.07
CA ARG A 260 -3.78 -19.92 9.76
C ARG A 260 -4.30 -18.51 9.51
N ARG A 261 -4.00 -17.55 10.39
CA ARG A 261 -4.46 -16.15 10.22
C ARG A 261 -3.75 -15.44 9.05
N GLN A 262 -2.46 -15.72 8.83
CA GLN A 262 -1.70 -15.21 7.70
C GLN A 262 -2.27 -15.73 6.36
N GLY A 263 -2.70 -17.00 6.33
CA GLY A 263 -3.39 -17.60 5.19
C GLY A 263 -4.67 -16.85 4.82
N LEU A 264 -5.54 -16.54 5.80
CA LEU A 264 -6.77 -15.78 5.57
C LEU A 264 -6.50 -14.37 5.00
N ILE A 265 -5.43 -13.70 5.48
CA ILE A 265 -5.01 -12.42 4.92
C ILE A 265 -4.52 -12.58 3.48
N SER A 266 -3.72 -13.61 3.20
CA SER A 266 -3.24 -13.91 1.85
C SER A 266 -4.39 -14.17 0.87
N GLU A 267 -5.39 -14.93 1.28
CA GLU A 267 -6.59 -15.23 0.48
C GLU A 267 -7.39 -13.97 0.16
N ARG A 268 -7.55 -13.07 1.14
CA ARG A 268 -8.23 -11.78 0.95
C ARG A 268 -7.41 -10.78 0.15
N ALA A 269 -6.08 -10.87 0.24
CA ALA A 269 -5.17 -10.01 -0.50
C ALA A 269 -5.15 -10.32 -2.00
N ALA A 270 -5.32 -11.60 -2.38
CA ALA A 270 -5.27 -12.03 -3.79
C ALA A 270 -6.22 -11.26 -4.72
N PRO A 271 -7.54 -11.13 -4.46
CA PRO A 271 -8.42 -10.35 -5.33
C PRO A 271 -8.08 -8.86 -5.34
N LEU A 272 -7.59 -8.29 -4.23
CA LEU A 272 -7.16 -6.89 -4.16
C LEU A 272 -5.88 -6.66 -5.00
N ARG A 273 -4.93 -7.59 -4.94
CA ARG A 273 -3.71 -7.61 -5.75
C ARG A 273 -4.04 -7.67 -7.23
N ALA A 274 -4.94 -8.60 -7.62
CA ALA A 274 -5.41 -8.73 -8.99
C ALA A 274 -6.14 -7.47 -9.48
N ALA A 275 -6.99 -6.86 -8.64
CA ALA A 275 -7.68 -5.62 -8.98
C ALA A 275 -6.71 -4.45 -9.20
N LEU A 276 -5.70 -4.31 -8.32
CA LEU A 276 -4.68 -3.26 -8.45
C LEU A 276 -3.78 -3.48 -9.67
N LEU A 277 -3.39 -4.73 -9.95
CA LEU A 277 -2.65 -5.09 -11.16
C LEU A 277 -3.46 -4.74 -12.42
N ALA A 278 -4.74 -5.12 -12.48
CA ALA A 278 -5.61 -4.80 -13.59
C ALA A 278 -5.77 -3.28 -13.78
N TRP A 279 -5.81 -2.49 -12.68
CA TRP A 279 -5.75 -1.03 -12.75
C TRP A 279 -4.46 -0.56 -13.43
N CYS A 280 -3.30 -1.05 -12.98
CA CYS A 280 -2.00 -0.66 -13.55
C CYS A 280 -1.90 -1.01 -15.05
N GLU A 281 -2.38 -2.19 -15.45
CA GLU A 281 -2.36 -2.62 -16.86
C GLU A 281 -3.26 -1.73 -17.74
N ARG A 282 -4.44 -1.35 -17.25
CA ARG A 282 -5.29 -0.38 -17.96
C ARG A 282 -4.62 0.98 -18.10
N LEU A 283 -3.97 1.46 -17.04
CA LEU A 283 -3.23 2.73 -17.06
C LEU A 283 -2.09 2.70 -18.10
N LEU A 284 -1.28 1.64 -18.13
CA LEU A 284 -0.20 1.47 -19.12
C LEU A 284 -0.72 1.33 -20.56
N ALA A 285 -1.92 0.75 -20.76
CA ALA A 285 -2.57 0.71 -22.07
C ALA A 285 -3.13 2.06 -22.51
N CYS A 286 -3.67 2.86 -21.58
CA CYS A 286 -4.13 4.23 -21.85
C CYS A 286 -2.96 5.16 -22.20
N ASP A 287 -1.89 5.13 -21.42
CA ASP A 287 -0.68 5.92 -21.64
C ASP A 287 -0.10 5.71 -23.05
N ARG A 288 0.09 4.46 -23.45
CA ARG A 288 0.56 4.12 -24.81
C ARG A 288 -0.32 4.69 -25.92
N ARG A 289 -1.64 4.70 -25.73
CA ARG A 289 -2.59 5.28 -26.70
C ARG A 289 -2.52 6.80 -26.73
N ASN A 290 -2.37 7.45 -25.58
CA ASN A 290 -2.20 8.90 -25.50
C ASN A 290 -0.91 9.36 -26.20
N CYS A 291 0.20 8.65 -25.99
CA CYS A 291 1.46 8.95 -26.68
C CYS A 291 1.33 8.75 -28.20
N ALA A 292 0.63 7.70 -28.65
CA ALA A 292 0.40 7.47 -30.07
C ALA A 292 -0.42 8.62 -30.69
N TYR A 293 -1.49 9.06 -30.02
CA TYR A 293 -2.32 10.17 -30.50
C TYR A 293 -1.56 11.50 -30.55
N SER A 294 -0.77 11.81 -29.51
CA SER A 294 0.10 12.99 -29.49
C SER A 294 1.16 12.98 -30.59
N ALA A 295 1.73 11.81 -30.90
CA ALA A 295 2.66 11.65 -32.01
C ALA A 295 2.00 11.86 -33.38
N TYR A 296 0.73 11.48 -33.56
CA TYR A 296 -0.03 11.75 -34.79
C TYR A 296 -0.38 13.23 -34.95
N ASP A 297 -0.81 13.91 -33.87
CA ASP A 297 -1.10 15.35 -33.91
C ASP A 297 0.16 16.17 -34.25
N GLY A 298 1.33 15.75 -33.75
CA GLY A 298 2.63 16.35 -34.06
C GLY A 298 3.13 16.18 -35.51
N VAL A 299 2.51 15.32 -36.31
CA VAL A 299 2.87 15.09 -37.74
C VAL A 299 1.93 15.86 -38.69
N SER A 300 0.90 16.54 -38.16
CA SER A 300 -0.10 17.26 -38.98
C SER A 300 0.19 18.74 -39.27
N GLU A 301 1.29 19.30 -38.74
CA GLU A 301 1.77 20.64 -39.11
C GLU A 301 3.15 20.56 -39.80
N GLY A 302 3.16 19.99 -41.00
CA GLY A 302 4.37 19.84 -41.81
C GLY A 302 4.11 20.01 -43.30
N PHE A 303 4.05 21.28 -43.73
CA PHE A 303 4.37 21.74 -45.09
C PHE A 303 3.43 21.29 -46.24
N LEU A 304 2.39 22.08 -46.51
CA LEU A 304 1.87 22.21 -47.87
C LEU A 304 2.72 23.26 -48.61
N PRO A 305 3.46 22.91 -49.69
CA PRO A 305 4.10 23.93 -50.51
C PRO A 305 3.03 24.74 -51.23
N ALA A 306 3.08 26.05 -51.05
CA ALA A 306 2.28 27.02 -51.79
C ALA A 306 2.41 26.77 -53.30
N GLY A 307 1.27 26.75 -53.98
CA GLY A 307 1.19 26.59 -55.43
C GLY A 307 1.97 27.67 -56.18
N LYS A 308 2.37 27.31 -57.40
CA LYS A 308 2.62 28.29 -58.45
C LYS A 308 1.52 28.16 -59.49
N MET A 309 0.69 29.20 -59.55
CA MET A 309 -0.08 29.56 -60.73
C MET A 309 0.90 30.01 -61.81
N ASN A 310 0.87 29.32 -62.96
CA ASN A 310 0.98 29.85 -64.32
C ASN A 310 0.53 28.75 -65.28
#